data_AF-A0A5C8ZQT7-F1
#
_entry.id   AF-A0A5C8ZQT7-F1
#
_cell.length_a   1.000
_cell.length_b   1.000
_cell.length_c   1.000
_cell.angle_alpha   90.00
_cell.angle_beta   90.00
_cell.angle_gamma   90.00
#
_symmetry.space_group_name_H-M   'P 1'
#
loop_
_entity.id
_entity.type
_entity.pdbx_description
1 polymer ?
#
loop_
_entity_poly.entity_id
_entity_poly.type
_entity_poly.pdbx_seq_one_letter_code
_entity_poly.pdbx_strand_id
1 'polypeptide(L)'
;MAAIAFDTLTCARRLIAAGIPEQQADVLAELMAQAFVHNVDQLVTKDYLDARFDAFEQRVERRIDERLTELETRLEKRFAQIDSRFAEMDKRFAEIDRRFAAFDQKFAEIDGKFRLLYWMLGIIIASTTVPALAKLLGLG
;
A
#
# COMPACT_ATOMS: atom_id res chain seq x y z
N MET A 1 8.99 -30.37 35.68
CA MET A 1 7.81 -30.19 36.56
C MET A 1 8.08 -30.80 37.93
N ALA A 2 8.19 -29.98 38.97
CA ALA A 2 8.07 -30.51 40.33
C ALA A 2 6.61 -30.89 40.51
N ALA A 3 6.27 -32.16 40.30
CA ALA A 3 5.00 -32.68 40.77
C ALA A 3 4.94 -32.31 42.26
N ILE A 4 4.02 -31.42 42.62
CA ILE A 4 3.64 -31.27 44.02
C ILE A 4 3.04 -32.64 44.36
N ALA A 5 3.88 -33.55 44.84
CA ALA A 5 3.49 -34.91 45.13
C ALA A 5 2.36 -34.81 46.14
N PHE A 6 1.16 -35.24 45.74
CA PHE A 6 0.03 -35.28 46.65
C PHE A 6 0.39 -36.26 47.77
N ASP A 7 0.68 -35.73 48.95
CA ASP A 7 1.11 -36.52 50.10
C ASP A 7 -0.12 -37.19 50.73
N THR A 8 -0.38 -38.41 50.27
CA THR A 8 -1.48 -39.27 50.74
C THR A 8 -1.38 -39.53 52.25
N LEU A 9 -0.18 -39.65 52.80
CA LEU A 9 0.04 -39.92 54.23
C LEU A 9 -0.34 -38.72 55.09
N THR A 10 0.08 -37.53 54.69
CA THR A 10 -0.32 -36.29 55.37
C THR A 10 -1.82 -36.04 55.22
N CYS A 11 -2.41 -36.39 54.08
CA CYS A 11 -3.86 -36.32 53.85
C CYS A 11 -4.63 -37.27 54.78
N ALA A 12 -4.28 -38.55 54.83
CA ALA A 12 -4.90 -39.56 55.69
C ALA A 12 -4.82 -39.16 57.18
N ARG A 13 -3.65 -38.70 57.65
CA ARG A 13 -3.48 -38.22 59.03
C ARG A 13 -4.41 -37.06 59.39
N ARG A 14 -4.64 -36.12 58.46
CA ARG A 14 -5.57 -35.01 58.67
C ARG A 14 -7.03 -35.48 58.70
N LEU A 15 -7.39 -36.46 57.87
CA LEU A 15 -8.72 -37.06 57.88
C LEU A 15 -9.01 -37.81 59.19
N ILE A 16 -8.02 -38.54 59.71
CA ILE A 16 -8.10 -39.18 61.04
C ILE A 16 -8.28 -38.14 62.14
N ALA A 17 -7.50 -37.04 62.10
CA ALA A 17 -7.63 -35.94 63.06
C ALA A 17 -9.01 -35.24 62.99
N ALA A 18 -9.70 -35.32 61.85
CA ALA A 18 -11.05 -34.81 61.66
C ALA A 18 -12.15 -35.80 62.11
N GLY A 19 -11.78 -36.96 62.66
CA GLY A 19 -12.71 -37.96 63.19
C GLY A 19 -13.12 -39.04 62.19
N ILE A 20 -12.48 -39.13 61.02
CA ILE A 20 -12.72 -40.22 60.06
C ILE A 20 -11.96 -41.48 60.53
N PRO A 21 -12.61 -42.66 60.57
CA PRO A 21 -11.95 -43.93 60.85
C PRO A 21 -10.73 -44.18 59.95
N GLU A 22 -9.66 -44.76 60.51
CA GLU A 22 -8.37 -44.99 59.83
C GLU A 22 -8.52 -45.66 58.46
N GLN A 23 -9.29 -46.76 58.37
CA GLN A 23 -9.55 -47.44 57.09
C GLN A 23 -10.24 -46.56 56.04
N GLN A 24 -11.11 -45.65 56.46
CA GLN A 24 -11.80 -44.73 55.54
C GLN A 24 -10.90 -43.56 55.14
N ALA A 25 -10.06 -43.09 56.05
CA ALA A 25 -9.09 -42.02 55.78
C ALA A 25 -8.04 -42.45 54.75
N ASP A 26 -7.54 -43.68 54.83
CA ASP A 26 -6.57 -44.23 53.89
C ASP A 26 -7.18 -44.41 52.49
N VAL A 27 -8.36 -45.04 52.41
CA VAL A 27 -9.07 -45.23 51.12
C VAL A 27 -9.44 -43.89 50.48
N LEU A 28 -9.87 -42.90 51.28
CA LEU A 28 -10.22 -41.57 50.77
C LEU A 28 -8.97 -40.81 50.25
N ALA A 29 -7.84 -40.91 50.95
CA ALA A 29 -6.58 -40.32 50.51
C ALA A 29 -6.06 -40.97 49.21
N GLU A 30 -6.18 -42.29 49.07
CA GLU A 30 -5.84 -43.02 47.84
C GLU A 30 -6.74 -42.61 46.67
N LEU A 31 -8.05 -42.54 46.87
CA LEU A 31 -9.00 -42.13 45.83
C LEU A 31 -8.75 -40.70 45.36
N MET A 32 -8.44 -39.77 46.27
CA MET A 32 -8.09 -38.39 45.91
C MET A 32 -6.76 -38.32 45.14
N ALA A 33 -5.76 -39.12 45.51
CA ALA A 33 -4.51 -39.18 44.77
C ALA A 33 -4.71 -39.76 43.36
N GLN A 34 -5.50 -40.83 43.21
CA GLN A 34 -5.83 -41.40 41.91
C GLN A 34 -6.60 -40.41 41.02
N ALA A 35 -7.58 -39.71 41.57
CA ALA A 35 -8.33 -38.68 40.85
C ALA A 35 -7.43 -37.49 40.42
N PHE A 36 -6.46 -37.11 41.27
CA PHE A 36 -5.50 -36.06 40.94
C PHE A 36 -4.55 -36.47 39.82
N VAL A 37 -3.98 -37.68 39.89
CA VAL A 37 -3.09 -38.20 38.83
C VAL A 37 -3.81 -38.28 37.49
N HIS A 38 -5.04 -38.79 37.46
CA HIS A 38 -5.82 -38.88 36.23
C HIS A 38 -6.15 -37.49 35.63
N ASN A 39 -6.35 -36.47 36.46
CA ASN A 39 -6.66 -35.13 35.98
C ASN A 39 -5.41 -34.34 35.55
N VAL A 40 -4.26 -34.54 36.20
CA VAL A 40 -2.98 -33.87 35.87
C VAL A 40 -2.50 -34.22 34.46
N ASP A 41 -2.70 -35.44 34.00
CA ASP A 41 -2.35 -35.84 32.62
C ASP A 41 -3.18 -35.11 31.55
N GLN A 42 -4.36 -34.57 31.91
CA GLN A 42 -5.20 -33.77 31.02
C GLN A 42 -4.97 -32.26 31.14
N LEU A 43 -4.17 -31.83 32.12
CA LEU A 43 -3.87 -30.41 32.32
C LEU A 43 -2.83 -29.94 31.30
N VAL A 44 -3.11 -28.77 30.71
CA VAL A 44 -2.13 -28.08 29.88
C VAL A 44 -1.02 -27.54 30.78
N THR A 45 0.22 -27.93 30.51
CA THR A 45 1.39 -27.48 31.27
C THR A 45 1.86 -26.11 30.78
N LYS A 46 2.55 -25.37 31.65
CA LYS A 46 3.22 -24.12 31.26
C LYS A 46 4.20 -24.37 30.11
N ASP A 47 5.01 -25.42 30.20
CA ASP A 47 5.98 -25.79 29.17
C ASP A 47 5.32 -26.04 27.79
N TYR A 48 4.12 -26.64 27.77
CA TYR A 48 3.34 -26.82 26.54
C TYR A 48 2.87 -25.50 25.95
N LEU A 49 2.38 -24.58 26.79
CA LEU A 49 1.95 -23.26 26.34
C LEU A 49 3.14 -22.46 25.81
N ASP A 50 4.26 -22.45 26.52
CA ASP A 50 5.48 -21.75 26.10
C ASP A 50 5.93 -22.27 24.71
N ALA A 51 6.00 -23.59 24.51
CA ALA A 51 6.33 -24.17 23.21
C ALA A 51 5.30 -23.83 22.10
N ARG A 52 4.01 -23.73 22.44
CA ARG A 52 2.96 -23.32 21.49
C ARG A 52 3.06 -21.83 21.14
N PHE A 53 3.43 -20.98 22.11
CA PHE A 53 3.66 -19.56 21.89
C PHE A 53 4.88 -19.34 21.01
N ASP A 54 6.01 -19.99 21.28
CA ASP A 54 7.21 -19.92 20.44
C ASP A 54 6.90 -20.32 18.98
N ALA A 55 6.17 -21.43 18.80
CA ALA A 55 5.75 -21.90 17.48
C ALA A 55 4.75 -20.96 16.78
N PHE A 56 3.96 -20.20 17.55
CA PHE A 56 3.07 -19.19 17.02
C PHE A 56 3.84 -17.93 16.61
N GLU A 57 4.75 -17.45 17.46
CA GLU A 57 5.61 -16.29 17.18
C GLU A 57 6.41 -16.49 15.89
N GLN A 58 7.11 -17.62 15.76
CA GLN A 58 7.87 -17.94 14.54
C GLN A 58 7.00 -17.97 13.28
N ARG A 59 5.76 -18.46 13.40
CA ARG A 59 4.83 -18.53 12.27
C ARG A 59 4.33 -17.14 11.88
N VAL A 60 4.03 -16.32 12.87
CA VAL A 60 3.54 -14.95 12.65
C VAL A 60 4.63 -14.10 12.05
N GLU A 61 5.83 -14.14 12.60
CA GLU A 61 7.01 -13.43 12.11
C GLU A 61 7.28 -13.79 10.64
N ARG A 62 7.40 -15.09 10.34
CA ARG A 62 7.60 -15.57 8.96
C ARG A 62 6.49 -15.10 8.02
N ARG A 63 5.23 -15.17 8.45
CA ARG A 63 4.09 -14.76 7.62
C ARG A 63 4.10 -13.25 7.37
N ILE A 64 4.47 -12.45 8.36
CA ILE A 64 4.57 -11.00 8.23
C ILE A 64 5.70 -10.65 7.27
N ASP A 65 6.87 -11.25 7.42
CA ASP A 65 8.03 -11.01 6.54
C ASP A 65 7.74 -11.37 5.09
N GLU A 66 7.13 -12.53 4.85
CA GLU A 66 6.72 -12.96 3.50
C GLU A 66 5.72 -11.97 2.89
N ARG A 67 4.73 -11.50 3.67
CA ARG A 67 3.73 -10.54 3.22
C ARG A 67 4.31 -9.15 2.96
N LEU A 68 5.23 -8.68 3.81
CA LEU A 68 5.91 -7.41 3.61
C LEU A 68 6.76 -7.46 2.34
N THR A 69 7.55 -8.52 2.15
CA THR A 69 8.35 -8.71 0.94
C THR A 69 7.49 -8.76 -0.33
N GLU A 70 6.34 -9.46 -0.27
CA GLU A 70 5.38 -9.50 -1.38
C GLU A 70 4.80 -8.10 -1.68
N LEU A 71 4.44 -7.34 -0.65
CA LEU A 71 3.92 -5.99 -0.78
C LEU A 71 4.96 -5.03 -1.36
N GLU A 72 6.19 -5.05 -0.87
CA GLU A 72 7.31 -4.26 -1.38
C GLU A 72 7.54 -4.54 -2.86
N THR A 73 7.63 -5.82 -3.23
CA THR A 73 7.81 -6.23 -4.64
C THR A 73 6.65 -5.76 -5.52
N ARG A 74 5.41 -5.81 -5.02
CA ARG A 74 4.23 -5.36 -5.76
C ARG A 74 4.19 -3.85 -5.91
N LEU A 75 4.60 -3.11 -4.89
CA LEU A 75 4.70 -1.65 -4.92
C LEU A 75 5.77 -1.22 -5.91
N GLU A 76 6.96 -1.82 -5.86
CA GLU A 76 8.06 -1.54 -6.79
C GLU A 76 7.61 -1.71 -8.25
N LYS A 77 6.94 -2.83 -8.58
CA LYS A 77 6.39 -3.07 -9.92
C LYS A 77 5.37 -2.00 -10.33
N ARG A 78 4.52 -1.55 -9.39
CA ARG A 78 3.53 -0.50 -9.67
C ARG A 78 4.19 0.86 -9.90
N PHE A 79 5.19 1.22 -9.10
CA PHE A 79 5.95 2.46 -9.29
C PHE A 79 6.68 2.46 -10.63
N ALA A 80 7.38 1.37 -10.98
CA ALA A 80 8.00 1.23 -12.30
C ALA A 80 7.00 1.36 -13.47
N GLN A 81 5.78 0.82 -13.31
CA GLN A 81 4.71 0.99 -14.30
C GLN A 81 4.23 2.43 -14.39
N ILE A 82 4.10 3.12 -13.25
CA ILE A 82 3.74 4.54 -13.19
C ILE A 82 4.80 5.38 -13.90
N ASP A 83 6.08 5.18 -13.60
CA ASP A 83 7.20 5.89 -14.24
C ASP A 83 7.21 5.71 -15.75
N SER A 84 6.96 4.47 -16.23
CA SER A 84 6.85 4.19 -17.67
C SER A 84 5.71 4.98 -18.33
N ARG A 85 4.55 5.07 -17.67
CA ARG A 85 3.42 5.86 -18.17
C ARG A 85 3.70 7.36 -18.17
N PHE A 86 4.42 7.88 -17.16
CA PHE A 86 4.86 9.28 -17.15
C PHE A 86 5.83 9.56 -18.29
N ALA A 87 6.80 8.69 -18.53
CA ALA A 87 7.73 8.84 -19.66
C ALA A 87 7.02 8.79 -21.03
N GLU A 88 5.97 7.98 -21.17
CA GLU A 88 5.11 7.99 -22.37
C GLU A 88 4.34 9.31 -22.51
N MET A 89 3.80 9.81 -21.40
CA MET A 89 3.09 11.09 -21.38
C MET A 89 4.02 12.25 -21.77
N ASP A 90 5.25 12.28 -21.28
CA ASP A 90 6.26 13.29 -21.64
C ASP A 90 6.55 13.27 -23.15
N LYS A 91 6.67 12.08 -23.75
CA LYS A 91 6.85 11.95 -25.21
C LYS A 91 5.66 12.54 -25.98
N ARG A 92 4.44 12.28 -25.52
CA ARG A 92 3.23 12.83 -26.13
C ARG A 92 3.15 14.34 -26.00
N PHE A 93 3.54 14.91 -24.86
CA PHE A 93 3.63 16.36 -24.69
C PHE A 93 4.67 16.97 -25.62
N ALA A 94 5.85 16.37 -25.72
CA ALA A 94 6.88 16.84 -26.66
C ALA A 94 6.40 16.79 -28.14
N GLU A 95 5.59 15.78 -28.51
CA GLU A 95 4.96 15.73 -29.84
C GLU A 95 3.94 16.85 -30.03
N ILE A 96 3.10 17.12 -29.02
CA ILE A 96 2.14 18.23 -29.04
C ILE A 96 2.87 19.56 -29.21
N ASP A 97 3.95 19.82 -28.47
CA ASP A 97 4.75 21.03 -28.58
C ASP A 97 5.31 21.22 -29.99
N ARG A 98 5.81 20.14 -30.62
CA ARG A 98 6.27 20.19 -32.02
C ARG A 98 5.15 20.55 -32.99
N ARG A 99 3.94 20.03 -32.77
CA ARG A 99 2.79 20.36 -33.62
C ARG A 99 2.37 21.81 -33.44
N PHE A 100 2.39 22.34 -32.22
CA PHE A 100 2.12 23.76 -31.96
C PHE A 100 3.16 24.66 -32.63
N ALA A 101 4.46 24.36 -32.50
CA ALA A 101 5.51 25.10 -33.19
C ALA A 101 5.33 25.11 -34.72
N ALA A 102 4.89 23.98 -35.30
CA ALA A 102 4.56 23.92 -36.72
C ALA A 102 3.32 24.76 -37.10
N PHE A 103 2.33 24.86 -36.22
CA PHE A 103 1.20 25.78 -36.41
C PHE A 103 1.64 27.23 -36.37
N ASP A 104 2.45 27.61 -35.38
CA ASP A 104 2.99 28.98 -35.26
C ASP A 104 3.75 29.40 -36.51
N GLN A 105 4.55 28.50 -37.08
CA GLN A 105 5.25 28.75 -38.34
C GLN A 105 4.29 29.01 -39.50
N LYS A 106 3.21 28.23 -39.62
CA LYS A 106 2.20 28.45 -40.67
C LYS A 106 1.45 29.76 -40.47
N PHE A 107 1.12 30.12 -39.24
CA PHE A 107 0.49 31.41 -38.94
C PHE A 107 1.42 32.57 -39.29
N ALA A 108 2.71 32.49 -38.97
CA ALA A 108 3.68 33.51 -39.37
C ALA A 108 3.78 33.66 -40.90
N GLU A 109 3.74 32.54 -41.64
CA GLU A 109 3.71 32.58 -43.11
C GLU A 109 2.43 33.26 -43.65
N ILE A 110 1.28 32.93 -43.07
CA ILE A 110 -0.02 33.53 -43.42
C ILE A 110 0.00 35.04 -43.13
N ASP A 111 0.48 35.46 -41.96
CA ASP A 111 0.62 36.88 -41.59
C ASP A 111 1.54 37.63 -42.57
N GLY A 112 2.63 36.99 -43.01
CA GLY A 112 3.50 37.51 -44.04
C GLY A 112 2.78 37.75 -45.38
N LYS A 113 1.98 36.78 -45.83
CA LYS A 113 1.16 36.89 -47.05
C LYS A 113 0.12 38.00 -46.92
N PHE A 114 -0.59 38.09 -45.80
CA PHE A 114 -1.56 39.16 -45.56
C PHE A 114 -0.91 40.54 -45.55
N ARG A 115 0.26 40.70 -44.92
CA ARG A 115 1.01 41.96 -44.94
C ARG A 115 1.34 42.40 -46.36
N LEU A 116 1.80 41.46 -47.21
CA LEU A 116 2.08 41.74 -48.62
C LEU A 116 0.80 42.17 -49.36
N LEU A 117 -0.31 41.45 -49.16
CA LEU A 117 -1.60 41.79 -49.76
C LEU A 117 -2.08 43.18 -49.34
N TYR A 118 -1.99 43.52 -48.05
CA TYR A 118 -2.35 44.86 -47.57
C TYR A 118 -1.49 45.95 -48.22
N TRP A 119 -0.19 45.70 -48.40
CA TRP A 119 0.71 46.66 -49.06
C TRP A 119 0.36 46.87 -50.53
N MET A 120 0.09 45.78 -51.27
CA MET A 120 -0.34 45.83 -52.66
C MET A 120 -1.68 46.58 -52.83
N LEU A 121 -2.66 46.30 -51.96
CA LEU A 121 -3.94 47.00 -51.95
C LEU A 121 -3.75 48.51 -51.70
N GLY A 122 -2.87 48.88 -50.76
CA GLY A 122 -2.51 50.26 -50.51
C GLY A 122 -1.96 50.97 -51.76
N ILE A 123 -1.08 50.32 -52.52
CA ILE A 123 -0.55 50.86 -53.78
C ILE A 123 -1.63 51.00 -54.84
N ILE A 124 -2.49 49.99 -55.01
CA ILE A 124 -3.58 50.03 -55.99
C ILE A 124 -4.55 51.17 -55.68
N ILE A 125 -4.91 51.33 -54.40
CA ILE A 125 -5.76 52.44 -53.94
C ILE A 125 -5.06 53.77 -54.20
N ALA A 126 -3.78 53.94 -53.84
CA ALA A 126 -3.05 55.18 -54.10
C ALA A 126 -2.97 55.52 -55.60
N SER A 127 -2.68 54.52 -56.44
CA SER A 127 -2.59 54.66 -57.90
C SER A 127 -3.91 55.12 -58.54
N THR A 128 -5.04 54.66 -58.01
CA THR A 128 -6.37 55.02 -58.52
C THR A 128 -6.90 56.34 -57.95
N THR A 129 -6.70 56.57 -56.65
CA THR A 129 -7.27 57.73 -55.94
C THR A 129 -6.48 59.01 -56.12
N VAL A 130 -5.14 58.95 -56.18
CA VAL A 130 -4.29 60.15 -56.32
C VAL A 130 -4.56 60.89 -57.64
N PRO A 131 -4.61 60.24 -58.82
CA PRO A 131 -4.92 60.93 -60.07
C PRO A 131 -6.36 61.45 -60.12
N ALA A 132 -7.32 60.72 -59.53
CA ALA A 132 -8.71 61.15 -59.46
C ALA A 132 -8.86 62.43 -58.61
N LEU A 133 -8.14 62.52 -57.50
CA LEU A 133 -8.09 63.71 -56.64
C LEU A 133 -7.37 64.88 -57.32
N ALA A 134 -6.25 64.64 -58.01
CA ALA A 134 -5.52 65.69 -58.74
C ALA A 134 -6.39 66.35 -59.81
N LYS A 135 -7.15 65.55 -60.57
CA LYS A 135 -8.14 66.06 -61.54
C LYS A 135 -9.23 66.89 -60.88
N LEU A 136 -9.72 66.48 -59.69
CA LEU A 136 -10.80 67.17 -58.99
C LEU A 136 -10.34 68.51 -58.37
N LEU A 137 -9.07 68.60 -57.96
CA LEU A 137 -8.46 69.80 -57.38
C LEU A 137 -7.89 70.78 -58.43
N GLY A 138 -7.99 70.46 -59.72
CA GLY A 138 -7.50 71.34 -60.80
C GLY A 138 -5.98 71.44 -60.91
N LEU A 139 -5.25 70.49 -60.33
CA LEU A 139 -3.80 70.33 -60.46
C LEU A 139 -3.53 69.45 -61.70
N GLY A 140 -3.56 70.05 -62.88
CA GLY A 140 -3.23 69.42 -64.16
C GLY A 140 -2.18 70.22 -64.90
#